data_AF-A0A954NWG2-F1
#
_entry.id   AF-A0A954NWG2-F1
#
_cell.length_a   1.000
_cell.length_b   1.000
_cell.length_c   1.000
_cell.angle_alpha   90.00
_cell.angle_beta   90.00
_cell.angle_gamma   90.00
#
_symmetry.space_group_name_H-M   'P 1'
#
loop_
_entity.id
_entity.type
_entity.pdbx_description
1 polymer ?
#
loop_
_entity_poly.entity_id
_entity_poly.type
_entity_poly.pdbx_seq_one_letter_code
_entity_poly.pdbx_strand_id
1 'polypeptide(L)'
;MPERLRAPLVITLLLSSVVTQTYADDAAQPDASIDELKAAAATADAQREEASGQVKSTTEQLQQIERELLDLRRELKKAQQDLKSAEENLPKQQEAVKAAETAKTAATEAKTAADQALADAQKRATEAATKATEAEKAATDAATAVAETEKALAAAKASVDATMPKVDTLMASLETIQGNLTAASEKLETLTSAWVSKQQTVERALREAGEWVSFSEEVAPVFSQRCVACHNTRTAKGRLNMESYSGLMKGGESGEIIDPGDGELSTLCVMVEDGSMPKDADPLTEEQIALVKRWVELGAKLDAGVDPNKPLIRIMPKQPQPTPPEA
;
A
#
# COMPACT_ATOMS: atom_id res chain seq x y z
N MET A 1 -37.07 50.13 4.64
CA MET A 1 -36.95 49.82 3.20
C MET A 1 -35.50 49.44 2.91
N PRO A 2 -35.29 48.47 2.01
CA PRO A 2 -34.73 48.84 0.73
C PRO A 2 -35.61 48.37 -0.44
N GLU A 3 -35.85 49.29 -1.35
CA GLU A 3 -36.30 49.02 -2.71
C GLU A 3 -35.22 48.23 -3.44
N ARG A 4 -35.51 46.97 -3.75
CA ARG A 4 -34.95 46.18 -4.86
C ARG A 4 -35.32 44.74 -4.56
N LEU A 5 -36.43 44.28 -5.12
CA LEU A 5 -36.75 42.90 -5.50
C LEU A 5 -38.17 42.94 -6.07
N ARG A 6 -38.30 43.64 -7.20
CA ARG A 6 -39.44 43.54 -8.10
C ARG A 6 -39.02 42.67 -9.27
N ALA A 7 -39.86 41.68 -9.54
CA ALA A 7 -39.92 40.86 -10.74
C ALA A 7 -38.78 39.84 -10.88
N PRO A 8 -39.04 38.64 -11.42
CA PRO A 8 -39.82 38.40 -12.64
C PRO A 8 -40.83 37.23 -12.44
N LEU A 9 -41.60 36.66 -13.37
CA LEU A 9 -41.60 36.58 -14.83
C LEU A 9 -43.06 36.20 -15.21
N VAL A 10 -43.70 37.02 -16.03
CA VAL A 10 -44.17 36.68 -17.39
C VAL A 10 -43.96 35.20 -17.76
N ILE A 11 -44.84 34.44 -18.40
CA ILE A 11 -46.11 34.65 -19.09
C ILE A 11 -46.48 33.21 -19.44
N THR A 12 -47.74 32.89 -19.14
CA THR A 12 -48.70 32.46 -20.14
C THR A 12 -48.39 31.18 -20.92
N LEU A 13 -49.54 30.62 -21.26
CA LEU A 13 -49.79 29.82 -22.42
C LEU A 13 -49.54 28.34 -22.14
N LEU A 14 -50.50 27.50 -22.43
CA LEU A 14 -51.78 27.67 -23.09
C LEU A 14 -52.27 26.24 -23.12
N LEU A 15 -53.58 26.12 -23.13
CA LEU A 15 -54.29 25.32 -24.12
C LEU A 15 -53.83 23.88 -24.38
N SER A 16 -54.67 23.09 -24.94
CA SER A 16 -56.05 23.28 -25.26
C SER A 16 -56.54 21.92 -24.89
N SER A 17 -57.40 21.93 -23.90
CA SER A 17 -58.79 22.13 -24.23
C SER A 17 -59.31 20.83 -24.77
N VAL A 18 -60.62 20.82 -24.79
CA VAL A 18 -61.30 20.28 -25.93
C VAL A 18 -61.21 18.76 -25.85
N VAL A 19 -62.23 18.20 -25.24
CA VAL A 19 -63.57 18.16 -25.85
C VAL A 19 -63.80 16.67 -25.87
N THR A 20 -64.91 16.18 -25.42
CA THR A 20 -66.13 16.83 -24.99
C THR A 20 -66.95 15.66 -24.47
N GLN A 21 -68.19 16.00 -24.16
CA GLN A 21 -69.28 15.18 -24.60
C GLN A 21 -69.55 14.10 -23.56
N THR A 22 -70.36 14.44 -22.56
CA THR A 22 -71.81 14.63 -22.73
C THR A 22 -72.45 13.47 -23.48
N TYR A 23 -73.59 13.05 -22.94
CA TYR A 23 -74.55 12.10 -23.52
C TYR A 23 -74.20 10.64 -23.32
N ALA A 24 -75.14 9.78 -22.95
CA ALA A 24 -76.57 9.96 -22.67
C ALA A 24 -77.04 8.72 -21.91
N ASP A 25 -78.16 8.88 -21.20
CA ASP A 25 -79.06 7.78 -20.88
C ASP A 25 -79.23 6.84 -22.08
N ASP A 26 -78.99 5.54 -21.89
CA ASP A 26 -80.03 4.56 -22.21
C ASP A 26 -79.82 3.20 -21.56
N ALA A 27 -80.92 2.66 -21.04
CA ALA A 27 -81.01 1.38 -20.39
C ALA A 27 -81.12 0.23 -21.40
N ALA A 28 -80.74 -0.97 -20.95
CA ALA A 28 -81.37 -2.29 -21.14
C ALA A 28 -80.25 -3.34 -20.97
N GLN A 29 -80.22 -4.10 -19.87
CA GLN A 29 -80.92 -5.37 -19.64
C GLN A 29 -80.00 -6.56 -19.96
N PRO A 30 -80.42 -7.83 -19.82
CA PRO A 30 -79.74 -9.07 -20.19
C PRO A 30 -80.57 -9.98 -21.14
N ASP A 31 -80.27 -9.92 -22.43
CA ASP A 31 -80.42 -10.95 -23.47
C ASP A 31 -79.23 -10.91 -24.43
N ALA A 32 -78.13 -10.30 -24.02
CA ALA A 32 -77.16 -9.67 -24.87
C ALA A 32 -76.91 -10.30 -26.25
N SER A 33 -77.56 -9.91 -27.33
CA SER A 33 -78.23 -8.66 -27.59
C SER A 33 -77.38 -7.47 -27.14
N ILE A 34 -78.02 -6.34 -27.13
CA ILE A 34 -77.44 -5.07 -26.76
C ILE A 34 -77.01 -5.04 -25.27
N ASP A 35 -77.38 -6.04 -24.48
CA ASP A 35 -77.33 -6.11 -23.02
C ASP A 35 -75.93 -6.44 -22.38
N GLU A 36 -75.08 -7.26 -23.01
CA GLU A 36 -73.66 -7.51 -22.63
C GLU A 36 -72.81 -6.41 -23.23
N LEU A 37 -73.22 -5.87 -24.39
CA LEU A 37 -72.65 -4.64 -24.93
C LEU A 37 -72.91 -3.46 -23.99
N LYS A 38 -74.03 -3.43 -23.27
CA LYS A 38 -74.24 -2.49 -22.16
C LYS A 38 -73.28 -2.74 -21.01
N ALA A 39 -72.97 -4.01 -20.67
CA ALA A 39 -71.96 -4.34 -19.66
C ALA A 39 -70.52 -3.98 -20.08
N ALA A 40 -70.18 -4.15 -21.36
CA ALA A 40 -68.90 -3.77 -21.95
C ALA A 40 -68.76 -2.24 -22.10
N ALA A 41 -69.82 -1.56 -22.51
CA ALA A 41 -69.92 -0.10 -22.49
C ALA A 41 -69.81 0.42 -21.05
N ALA A 42 -70.43 -0.24 -20.08
CA ALA A 42 -70.25 0.06 -18.65
C ALA A 42 -68.80 -0.15 -18.18
N THR A 43 -68.05 -1.10 -18.76
CA THR A 43 -66.62 -1.32 -18.45
C THR A 43 -65.73 -0.25 -19.10
N ALA A 44 -66.02 0.16 -20.34
CA ALA A 44 -65.33 1.26 -21.01
C ALA A 44 -65.65 2.63 -20.37
N ASP A 45 -66.88 2.84 -19.93
CA ASP A 45 -67.26 3.97 -19.08
C ASP A 45 -66.58 3.89 -17.71
N ALA A 46 -66.36 2.71 -17.14
CA ALA A 46 -65.58 2.56 -15.90
C ALA A 46 -64.11 2.98 -16.10
N GLN A 47 -63.50 2.66 -17.24
CA GLN A 47 -62.14 3.10 -17.59
C GLN A 47 -62.07 4.60 -17.92
N ARG A 48 -63.09 5.14 -18.59
CA ARG A 48 -63.28 6.59 -18.76
C ARG A 48 -63.45 7.29 -17.42
N GLU A 49 -64.18 6.68 -16.47
CA GLU A 49 -64.31 7.19 -15.11
C GLU A 49 -63.03 7.08 -14.29
N GLU A 50 -62.19 6.06 -14.53
CA GLU A 50 -60.88 5.96 -13.90
C GLU A 50 -59.91 7.04 -14.44
N ALA A 51 -59.89 7.28 -15.75
CA ALA A 51 -59.13 8.37 -16.38
C ALA A 51 -59.67 9.76 -15.98
N SER A 52 -61.00 9.91 -15.93
CA SER A 52 -61.70 11.07 -15.34
C SER A 52 -61.27 11.26 -13.88
N GLY A 53 -61.17 10.17 -13.12
CA GLY A 53 -60.71 10.14 -11.74
C GLY A 53 -59.26 10.59 -11.58
N GLN A 54 -58.36 10.21 -12.49
CA GLN A 54 -56.97 10.67 -12.48
C GLN A 54 -56.81 12.14 -12.88
N VAL A 55 -57.58 12.62 -13.88
CA VAL A 55 -57.63 14.05 -14.22
C VAL A 55 -58.21 14.86 -13.07
N LYS A 56 -59.26 14.35 -12.41
CA LYS A 56 -59.85 14.94 -11.21
C LYS A 56 -58.84 14.97 -10.06
N SER A 57 -58.13 13.87 -9.79
CA SER A 57 -57.08 13.79 -8.75
C SER A 57 -55.94 14.77 -9.01
N THR A 58 -55.50 14.92 -10.26
CA THR A 58 -54.39 15.83 -10.61
C THR A 58 -54.85 17.30 -10.55
N THR A 59 -56.10 17.57 -10.93
CA THR A 59 -56.73 18.89 -10.77
C THR A 59 -56.92 19.24 -9.29
N GLU A 60 -57.31 18.27 -8.46
CA GLU A 60 -57.43 18.44 -7.01
C GLU A 60 -56.08 18.73 -6.35
N GLN A 61 -55.00 18.09 -6.80
CA GLN A 61 -53.64 18.37 -6.36
C GLN A 61 -53.18 19.79 -6.76
N LEU A 62 -53.46 20.22 -8.01
CA LEU A 62 -53.14 21.58 -8.45
C LEU A 62 -53.92 22.63 -7.66
N GLN A 63 -55.22 22.41 -7.46
CA GLN A 63 -56.06 23.27 -6.62
C GLN A 63 -55.62 23.24 -5.14
N GLN A 64 -55.08 22.13 -4.65
CA GLN A 64 -54.52 22.03 -3.30
C GLN A 64 -53.28 22.92 -3.14
N ILE A 65 -52.38 22.90 -4.12
CA ILE A 65 -51.20 23.76 -4.12
C ILE A 65 -51.58 25.24 -4.24
N GLU A 66 -52.59 25.58 -5.05
CA GLU A 66 -53.10 26.95 -5.12
C GLU A 66 -53.73 27.42 -3.79
N ARG A 67 -54.46 26.53 -3.09
CA ARG A 67 -54.99 26.82 -1.75
C ARG A 67 -53.87 27.02 -0.73
N GLU A 68 -52.83 26.19 -0.76
CA GLU A 68 -51.66 26.31 0.13
C GLU A 68 -50.89 27.62 -0.13
N LEU A 69 -50.72 28.03 -1.38
CA LEU A 69 -50.11 29.32 -1.73
C LEU A 69 -50.96 30.51 -1.27
N LEU A 70 -52.29 30.41 -1.37
CA LEU A 70 -53.21 31.44 -0.87
C LEU A 70 -53.25 31.49 0.66
N ASP A 71 -53.12 30.35 1.34
CA ASP A 71 -53.03 30.27 2.80
C ASP A 71 -51.72 30.85 3.30
N LEU A 72 -50.59 30.48 2.72
CA LEU A 72 -49.29 31.07 3.06
C LEU A 72 -49.27 32.59 2.83
N ARG A 73 -49.93 33.08 1.77
CA ARG A 73 -50.05 34.53 1.51
C ARG A 73 -50.97 35.23 2.52
N ARG A 74 -52.03 34.56 2.99
CA ARG A 74 -52.91 35.04 4.06
C ARG A 74 -52.19 35.03 5.42
N GLU A 75 -51.44 33.99 5.72
CA GLU A 75 -50.61 33.87 6.92
C GLU A 75 -49.53 34.95 6.97
N LEU A 76 -48.85 35.22 5.86
CA LEU A 76 -47.86 36.30 5.77
C LEU A 76 -48.51 37.66 6.00
N LYS A 77 -49.67 37.92 5.39
CA LYS A 77 -50.42 39.16 5.56
C LYS A 77 -50.92 39.32 7.00
N LYS A 78 -51.39 38.22 7.61
CA LYS A 78 -51.81 38.15 9.00
C LYS A 78 -50.64 38.41 9.94
N ALA A 79 -49.48 37.77 9.73
CA ALA A 79 -48.27 38.00 10.50
C ALA A 79 -47.78 39.45 10.41
N GLN A 80 -47.87 40.09 9.24
CA GLN A 80 -47.57 41.52 9.06
C GLN A 80 -48.56 42.42 9.80
N GLN A 81 -49.84 42.04 9.85
CA GLN A 81 -50.88 42.78 10.55
C GLN A 81 -50.84 42.56 12.07
N ASP A 82 -50.45 41.37 12.52
CA ASP A 82 -50.22 40.99 13.92
C ASP A 82 -48.97 41.70 14.46
N LEU A 83 -47.91 41.83 13.64
CA LEU A 83 -46.73 42.62 13.98
C LEU A 83 -47.08 44.10 14.17
N LYS A 84 -47.84 44.68 13.23
CA LYS A 84 -48.34 46.07 13.34
C LYS A 84 -49.22 46.26 14.57
N SER A 85 -50.10 45.30 14.85
CA SER A 85 -50.97 45.31 16.04
C SER A 85 -50.18 45.14 17.34
N ALA A 86 -49.07 44.39 17.32
CA ALA A 86 -48.18 44.22 18.46
C ALA A 86 -47.39 45.50 18.76
N GLU A 87 -46.90 46.19 17.72
CA GLU A 87 -46.25 47.50 17.84
C GLU A 87 -47.21 48.59 18.39
N GLU A 88 -48.49 48.56 17.99
CA GLU A 88 -49.53 49.49 18.45
C GLU A 88 -50.10 49.19 19.86
N ASN A 89 -50.01 47.93 20.31
CA ASN A 89 -50.58 47.49 21.60
C ASN A 89 -49.55 47.35 22.73
N LEU A 90 -48.25 47.34 22.42
CA LEU A 90 -47.18 47.26 23.42
C LEU A 90 -47.24 48.36 24.51
N PRO A 91 -47.57 49.64 24.21
CA PRO A 91 -47.73 50.67 25.24
C PRO A 91 -49.00 50.48 26.08
N LYS A 92 -50.08 49.95 25.49
CA LYS A 92 -51.37 49.67 26.16
C LYS A 92 -51.25 48.46 27.11
N GLN A 93 -50.38 47.51 26.78
CA GLN A 93 -50.08 46.34 27.61
C GLN A 93 -49.25 46.68 28.85
N GLN A 94 -48.49 47.79 28.85
CA GLN A 94 -47.81 48.30 30.05
C GLN A 94 -48.80 48.97 31.03
N GLU A 95 -49.88 49.55 30.54
CA GLU A 95 -50.96 50.13 31.34
C GLU A 95 -51.93 49.05 31.90
N ALA A 96 -52.11 47.94 31.17
CA ALA A 96 -52.94 46.81 31.57
C ALA A 96 -52.32 45.92 32.68
N VAL A 97 -51.00 45.93 32.86
CA VAL A 97 -50.33 45.25 34.00
C VAL A 97 -50.77 45.83 35.35
N LYS A 98 -51.14 47.13 35.42
CA LYS A 98 -51.74 47.77 36.60
C LYS A 98 -53.20 47.39 36.84
N ALA A 99 -53.92 46.94 35.82
CA ALA A 99 -55.32 46.53 35.93
C ALA A 99 -55.47 45.03 36.29
N ALA A 100 -54.48 44.19 35.97
CA ALA A 100 -54.56 42.73 36.08
C ALA A 100 -54.29 42.15 37.49
N GLU A 101 -53.83 42.94 38.46
CA GLU A 101 -53.94 42.57 39.89
C GLU A 101 -55.41 42.38 40.31
N THR A 102 -56.34 43.04 39.62
CA THR A 102 -57.78 42.89 39.78
C THR A 102 -58.32 41.59 39.14
N ALA A 103 -57.62 41.05 38.14
CA ALA A 103 -57.98 39.80 37.45
C ALA A 103 -57.49 38.53 38.19
N LYS A 104 -56.75 38.69 39.30
CA LYS A 104 -56.43 37.64 40.27
C LYS A 104 -57.67 36.91 40.81
N THR A 105 -58.82 37.56 40.80
CA THR A 105 -60.12 36.98 41.22
C THR A 105 -60.74 36.08 40.14
N ALA A 106 -60.45 36.32 38.86
CA ALA A 106 -60.88 35.48 37.74
C ALA A 106 -60.02 34.20 37.60
N ALA A 107 -58.84 34.16 38.24
CA ALA A 107 -57.95 33.00 38.26
C ALA A 107 -58.53 31.75 38.97
N THR A 108 -59.65 31.90 39.68
CA THR A 108 -60.36 30.78 40.33
C THR A 108 -61.14 29.92 39.32
N GLU A 109 -61.56 30.51 38.20
CA GLU A 109 -62.25 29.82 37.09
C GLU A 109 -61.24 29.20 36.10
N ALA A 110 -60.01 29.73 36.05
CA ALA A 110 -58.90 29.19 35.26
C ALA A 110 -58.27 27.90 35.83
N LYS A 111 -58.71 27.42 37.00
CA LYS A 111 -58.22 26.19 37.63
C LYS A 111 -58.57 24.93 36.82
N THR A 112 -59.66 24.94 36.06
CA THR A 112 -60.04 23.80 35.18
C THR A 112 -59.22 23.74 33.89
N ALA A 113 -58.64 24.86 33.44
CA ALA A 113 -57.72 24.90 32.31
C ALA A 113 -56.26 24.58 32.70
N ALA A 114 -55.93 24.65 34.00
CA ALA A 114 -54.59 24.38 34.53
C ALA A 114 -54.25 22.88 34.61
N ASP A 115 -55.25 21.99 34.69
CA ASP A 115 -55.02 20.54 34.80
C ASP A 115 -54.42 19.94 33.50
N GLN A 116 -54.66 20.57 32.35
CA GLN A 116 -54.18 20.10 31.04
C GLN A 116 -52.77 20.63 30.72
N ALA A 117 -52.39 21.80 31.23
CA ALA A 117 -51.05 22.37 31.10
C ALA A 117 -50.00 21.73 32.05
N LEU A 118 -50.45 21.14 33.17
CA LEU A 118 -49.58 20.46 34.14
C LEU A 118 -48.97 19.16 33.57
N ALA A 119 -49.72 18.43 32.73
CA ALA A 119 -49.26 17.19 32.10
C ALA A 119 -48.13 17.43 31.07
N ASP A 120 -48.23 18.50 30.27
CA ASP A 120 -47.22 18.86 29.26
C ASP A 120 -45.94 19.44 29.89
N ALA A 121 -46.06 20.17 31.01
CA ALA A 121 -44.92 20.66 31.79
C ALA A 121 -44.19 19.53 32.53
N GLN A 122 -44.92 18.54 33.06
CA GLN A 122 -44.32 17.36 33.70
C GLN A 122 -43.53 16.53 32.70
N LYS A 123 -44.04 16.32 31.48
CA LYS A 123 -43.33 15.59 30.41
C LYS A 123 -42.01 16.25 30.02
N ARG A 124 -42.01 17.58 29.80
CA ARG A 124 -40.79 18.34 29.47
C ARG A 124 -39.79 18.40 30.64
N ALA A 125 -40.27 18.44 31.88
CA ALA A 125 -39.42 18.39 33.07
C ALA A 125 -38.75 17.01 33.23
N THR A 126 -39.44 15.90 32.97
CA THR A 126 -38.84 14.56 32.97
C THR A 126 -37.83 14.37 31.83
N GLU A 127 -38.11 14.88 30.63
CA GLU A 127 -37.16 14.83 29.51
C GLU A 127 -35.90 15.68 29.78
N ALA A 128 -36.06 16.85 30.40
CA ALA A 128 -34.95 17.70 30.82
C ALA A 128 -34.14 17.08 31.98
N ALA A 129 -34.80 16.45 32.96
CA ALA A 129 -34.15 15.74 34.05
C ALA A 129 -33.37 14.52 33.54
N THR A 130 -33.92 13.76 32.59
CA THR A 130 -33.24 12.62 31.96
C THR A 130 -31.99 13.09 31.23
N LYS A 131 -32.09 14.14 30.41
CA LYS A 131 -30.93 14.74 29.72
C LYS A 131 -29.89 15.30 30.69
N ALA A 132 -30.31 15.86 31.83
CA ALA A 132 -29.39 16.33 32.87
C ALA A 132 -28.64 15.16 33.53
N THR A 133 -29.32 14.06 33.86
CA THR A 133 -28.67 12.85 34.40
C THR A 133 -27.76 12.16 33.40
N GLU A 134 -28.13 12.15 32.11
CA GLU A 134 -27.27 11.64 31.03
C GLU A 134 -26.03 12.50 30.84
N ALA A 135 -26.17 13.84 30.92
CA ALA A 135 -25.06 14.77 30.84
C ALA A 135 -24.12 14.65 32.06
N GLU A 136 -24.66 14.44 33.26
CA GLU A 136 -23.88 14.25 34.49
C GLU A 136 -23.12 12.91 34.48
N LYS A 137 -23.77 11.84 33.98
CA LYS A 137 -23.11 10.55 33.74
C LYS A 137 -22.02 10.69 32.68
N ALA A 138 -22.28 11.36 31.55
CA ALA A 138 -21.30 11.59 30.51
C ALA A 138 -20.09 12.41 31.01
N ALA A 139 -20.32 13.41 31.88
CA ALA A 139 -19.25 14.19 32.50
C ALA A 139 -18.40 13.34 33.46
N THR A 140 -19.03 12.44 34.22
CA THR A 140 -18.34 11.51 35.14
C THR A 140 -17.54 10.45 34.39
N ASP A 141 -18.12 9.88 33.33
CA ASP A 141 -17.47 8.92 32.44
C ASP A 141 -16.27 9.58 31.73
N ALA A 142 -16.41 10.83 31.27
CA ALA A 142 -15.32 11.61 30.69
C ALA A 142 -14.19 11.91 31.69
N ALA A 143 -14.53 12.30 32.92
CA ALA A 143 -13.54 12.54 33.98
C ALA A 143 -12.76 11.27 34.34
N THR A 144 -13.45 10.12 34.38
CA THR A 144 -12.82 8.81 34.62
C THR A 144 -11.88 8.43 33.47
N ALA A 145 -12.30 8.62 32.22
CA ALA A 145 -11.47 8.36 31.06
C ALA A 145 -10.21 9.25 31.03
N VAL A 146 -10.31 10.52 31.45
CA VAL A 146 -9.15 11.42 31.59
C VAL A 146 -8.17 10.89 32.65
N ALA A 147 -8.67 10.52 33.84
CA ALA A 147 -7.81 9.99 34.91
C ALA A 147 -7.11 8.68 34.51
N GLU A 148 -7.80 7.79 33.80
CA GLU A 148 -7.21 6.55 33.26
C GLU A 148 -6.14 6.85 32.20
N THR A 149 -6.38 7.84 31.34
CA THR A 149 -5.41 8.28 30.32
C THR A 149 -4.17 8.89 30.95
N GLU A 150 -4.31 9.71 32.00
CA GLU A 150 -3.19 10.29 32.75
C GLU A 150 -2.34 9.20 33.43
N LYS A 151 -3.00 8.20 34.01
CA LYS A 151 -2.33 7.04 34.62
C LYS A 151 -1.56 6.22 33.57
N ALA A 152 -2.16 5.98 32.40
CA ALA A 152 -1.50 5.29 31.30
C ALA A 152 -0.29 6.07 30.78
N LEU A 153 -0.41 7.40 30.66
CA LEU A 153 0.69 8.28 30.24
C LEU A 153 1.84 8.28 31.25
N ALA A 154 1.54 8.29 32.55
CA ALA A 154 2.56 8.19 33.60
C ALA A 154 3.29 6.84 33.56
N ALA A 155 2.55 5.74 33.37
CA ALA A 155 3.15 4.41 33.20
C ALA A 155 4.02 4.32 31.94
N ALA A 156 3.59 4.90 30.83
CA ALA A 156 4.36 4.94 29.59
C ALA A 156 5.66 5.75 29.75
N LYS A 157 5.61 6.92 30.40
CA LYS A 157 6.81 7.72 30.72
C LYS A 157 7.79 6.95 31.58
N ALA A 158 7.32 6.32 32.66
CA ALA A 158 8.18 5.51 33.52
C ALA A 158 8.83 4.34 32.76
N SER A 159 8.10 3.72 31.83
CA SER A 159 8.65 2.66 30.96
C SER A 159 9.72 3.20 30.00
N VAL A 160 9.54 4.39 29.45
CA VAL A 160 10.54 5.05 28.59
C VAL A 160 11.79 5.39 29.41
N ASP A 161 11.63 6.02 30.57
CA ASP A 161 12.73 6.39 31.47
C ASP A 161 13.53 5.17 31.94
N ALA A 162 12.87 4.04 32.18
CA ALA A 162 13.52 2.78 32.55
C ALA A 162 14.24 2.08 31.38
N THR A 163 13.90 2.43 30.13
CA THR A 163 14.41 1.75 28.93
C THR A 163 15.55 2.53 28.27
N MET A 164 15.51 3.86 28.28
CA MET A 164 16.52 4.70 27.63
C MET A 164 17.97 4.41 28.10
N PRO A 165 18.29 4.25 29.40
CA PRO A 165 19.65 3.92 29.82
C PRO A 165 20.15 2.56 29.31
N LYS A 166 19.23 1.61 29.08
CA LYS A 166 19.57 0.30 28.50
C LYS A 166 19.92 0.45 27.02
N VAL A 167 19.21 1.31 26.30
CA VAL A 167 19.53 1.66 24.91
C VAL A 167 20.91 2.32 24.83
N ASP A 168 21.20 3.27 25.71
CA ASP A 168 22.52 3.92 25.77
C ASP A 168 23.66 2.91 26.03
N THR A 169 23.43 1.99 26.97
CA THR A 169 24.39 0.91 27.28
C THR A 169 24.62 -0.01 26.09
N LEU A 170 23.56 -0.35 25.35
CA LEU A 170 23.65 -1.18 24.15
C LEU A 170 24.39 -0.46 23.02
N MET A 171 24.15 0.84 22.84
CA MET A 171 24.85 1.65 21.84
C MET A 171 26.35 1.76 22.15
N ALA A 172 26.73 1.98 23.41
CA ALA A 172 28.14 1.98 23.83
C ALA A 172 28.80 0.61 23.64
N SER A 173 28.06 -0.48 23.90
CA SER A 173 28.54 -1.84 23.64
C SER A 173 28.76 -2.08 22.14
N LEU A 174 27.87 -1.56 21.29
CA LEU A 174 27.99 -1.67 19.84
C LEU A 174 29.22 -0.95 19.31
N GLU A 175 29.49 0.29 19.77
CA GLU A 175 30.69 1.04 19.42
C GLU A 175 31.97 0.28 19.82
N THR A 176 31.97 -0.33 21.00
CA THR A 176 33.09 -1.14 21.49
C THR A 176 33.32 -2.36 20.59
N ILE A 177 32.25 -3.06 20.22
CA ILE A 177 32.34 -4.23 19.32
C ILE A 177 32.86 -3.82 17.94
N GLN A 178 32.37 -2.71 17.39
CA GLN A 178 32.84 -2.17 16.12
C GLN A 178 34.34 -1.84 16.15
N GLY A 179 34.81 -1.17 17.21
CA GLY A 179 36.24 -0.88 17.39
C GLY A 179 37.09 -2.15 17.46
N ASN A 180 36.66 -3.15 18.23
CA ASN A 180 37.35 -4.43 18.34
C ASN A 180 37.39 -5.19 17.00
N LEU A 181 36.31 -5.13 16.22
CA LEU A 181 36.24 -5.78 14.90
C LEU A 181 37.21 -5.14 13.91
N THR A 182 37.26 -3.80 13.85
CA THR A 182 38.21 -3.07 13.01
C THR A 182 39.65 -3.44 13.37
N ALA A 183 40.01 -3.38 14.64
CA ALA A 183 41.35 -3.74 15.10
C ALA A 183 41.70 -5.21 14.79
N ALA A 184 40.74 -6.13 14.93
CA ALA A 184 40.94 -7.53 14.58
C ALA A 184 41.17 -7.71 13.07
N SER A 185 40.43 -6.99 12.21
CA SER A 185 40.61 -7.05 10.75
C SER A 185 41.96 -6.51 10.29
N GLU A 186 42.41 -5.38 10.83
CA GLU A 186 43.73 -4.80 10.51
C GLU A 186 44.86 -5.74 10.95
N LYS A 187 44.72 -6.34 12.13
CA LYS A 187 45.67 -7.34 12.64
C LYS A 187 45.69 -8.58 11.75
N LEU A 188 44.52 -9.06 11.32
CA LEU A 188 44.43 -10.21 10.41
C LEU A 188 45.08 -9.90 9.06
N GLU A 189 44.84 -8.72 8.49
CA GLU A 189 45.45 -8.29 7.23
C GLU A 189 46.98 -8.23 7.34
N THR A 190 47.48 -7.66 8.44
CA THR A 190 48.93 -7.57 8.72
C THR A 190 49.55 -8.95 8.85
N LEU A 191 48.93 -9.85 9.63
CA LEU A 191 49.41 -11.21 9.82
C LEU A 191 49.35 -12.02 8.52
N THR A 192 48.29 -11.87 7.74
CA THR A 192 48.12 -12.54 6.45
C THR A 192 49.19 -12.08 5.47
N SER A 193 49.42 -10.78 5.36
CA SER A 193 50.45 -10.21 4.49
C SER A 193 51.86 -10.66 4.90
N ALA A 194 52.15 -10.68 6.20
CA ALA A 194 53.42 -11.17 6.72
C ALA A 194 53.62 -12.68 6.44
N TRP A 195 52.55 -13.47 6.57
CA TRP A 195 52.58 -14.90 6.24
C TRP A 195 52.80 -15.13 4.75
N VAL A 196 52.06 -14.44 3.87
CA VAL A 196 52.23 -14.54 2.41
C VAL A 196 53.67 -14.19 2.01
N SER A 197 54.23 -13.10 2.53
CA SER A 197 55.61 -12.70 2.23
C SER A 197 56.64 -13.77 2.65
N LYS A 198 56.44 -14.40 3.81
CA LYS A 198 57.28 -15.53 4.26
C LYS A 198 57.14 -16.75 3.35
N GLN A 199 55.92 -17.12 2.97
CA GLN A 199 55.67 -18.25 2.07
C GLN A 199 56.29 -18.01 0.68
N GLN A 200 56.13 -16.82 0.10
CA GLN A 200 56.76 -16.47 -1.18
C GLN A 200 58.29 -16.55 -1.13
N THR A 201 58.89 -16.28 0.03
CA THR A 201 60.35 -16.46 0.23
C THR A 201 60.72 -17.94 0.21
N VAL A 202 59.92 -18.80 0.83
CA VAL A 202 60.11 -20.26 0.82
C VAL A 202 59.90 -20.82 -0.59
N GLU A 203 58.82 -20.46 -1.26
CA GLU A 203 58.53 -20.89 -2.65
C GLU A 203 59.67 -20.51 -3.60
N ARG A 204 60.23 -19.30 -3.45
CA ARG A 204 61.39 -18.87 -4.24
C ARG A 204 62.62 -19.73 -3.98
N ALA A 205 62.94 -20.01 -2.72
CA ALA A 205 64.08 -20.85 -2.36
C ALA A 205 63.90 -22.29 -2.87
N LEU A 206 62.69 -22.85 -2.77
CA LEU A 206 62.36 -24.18 -3.30
C LEU A 206 62.45 -24.21 -4.83
N ARG A 207 62.04 -23.12 -5.50
CA ARG A 207 62.15 -23.00 -6.96
C ARG A 207 63.61 -22.96 -7.39
N GLU A 208 64.46 -22.20 -6.69
CA GLU A 208 65.91 -22.17 -6.92
C GLU A 208 66.55 -23.56 -6.71
N ALA A 209 65.99 -24.39 -5.84
CA ALA A 209 66.41 -25.76 -5.59
C ALA A 209 65.78 -26.81 -6.54
N GLY A 210 64.85 -26.43 -7.44
CA GLY A 210 64.14 -27.36 -8.33
C GLY A 210 63.07 -28.22 -7.65
N GLU A 211 62.66 -27.84 -6.44
CA GLU A 211 61.65 -28.52 -5.61
C GLU A 211 60.28 -27.83 -5.64
N TRP A 212 60.12 -26.77 -6.44
CA TRP A 212 58.87 -26.06 -6.63
C TRP A 212 58.70 -25.61 -8.08
N VAL A 213 57.48 -25.72 -8.59
CA VAL A 213 57.05 -25.16 -9.87
C VAL A 213 55.94 -24.15 -9.61
N SER A 214 56.11 -22.92 -10.08
CA SER A 214 55.12 -21.86 -9.91
C SER A 214 53.93 -22.07 -10.83
N PHE A 215 52.74 -22.23 -10.26
CA PHE A 215 51.53 -22.34 -11.07
C PHE A 215 51.29 -21.06 -11.87
N SER A 216 51.31 -19.91 -11.21
CA SER A 216 50.99 -18.61 -11.81
C SER A 216 52.03 -18.17 -12.85
N GLU A 217 53.32 -18.41 -12.59
CA GLU A 217 54.38 -17.95 -13.49
C GLU A 217 54.70 -18.94 -14.63
N GLU A 218 54.60 -20.25 -14.38
CA GLU A 218 55.14 -21.27 -15.30
C GLU A 218 54.03 -22.12 -15.94
N VAL A 219 53.04 -22.58 -15.16
CA VAL A 219 52.02 -23.53 -15.62
C VAL A 219 50.80 -22.83 -16.24
N ALA A 220 50.31 -21.76 -15.60
CA ALA A 220 49.14 -21.01 -16.03
C ALA A 220 49.28 -20.43 -17.45
N PRO A 221 50.45 -19.94 -17.92
CA PRO A 221 50.65 -19.58 -19.31
C PRO A 221 50.39 -20.73 -20.28
N VAL A 222 50.82 -21.96 -19.96
CA VAL A 222 50.60 -23.14 -20.79
C VAL A 222 49.10 -23.43 -20.90
N PHE A 223 48.39 -23.48 -19.77
CA PHE A 223 46.95 -23.73 -19.78
C PHE A 223 46.13 -22.63 -20.45
N SER A 224 46.53 -21.37 -20.27
CA SER A 224 45.85 -20.25 -20.94
C SER A 224 46.02 -20.28 -22.45
N GLN A 225 47.18 -20.71 -22.94
CA GLN A 225 47.45 -20.76 -24.39
C GLN A 225 46.87 -22.01 -25.03
N ARG A 226 46.92 -23.15 -24.35
CA ARG A 226 46.60 -24.47 -24.94
C ARG A 226 45.22 -25.00 -24.58
N CYS A 227 44.65 -24.60 -23.44
CA CYS A 227 43.47 -25.27 -22.88
C CYS A 227 42.23 -24.35 -22.79
N VAL A 228 42.42 -23.09 -22.38
CA VAL A 228 41.30 -22.17 -22.08
C VAL A 228 40.44 -21.87 -23.31
N ALA A 229 40.95 -21.95 -24.54
CA ALA A 229 40.13 -21.75 -25.75
C ALA A 229 38.92 -22.71 -25.84
N CYS A 230 39.08 -23.95 -25.35
CA CYS A 230 38.03 -24.98 -25.36
C CYS A 230 37.44 -25.27 -23.97
N HIS A 231 38.25 -25.16 -22.92
CA HIS A 231 37.87 -25.45 -21.53
C HIS A 231 37.70 -24.16 -20.73
N ASN A 232 36.64 -23.42 -21.04
CA ASN A 232 36.25 -22.17 -20.37
C ASN A 232 34.77 -22.19 -20.02
N THR A 233 34.29 -21.19 -19.30
CA THR A 233 32.87 -21.06 -18.92
C THR A 233 31.87 -21.04 -20.09
N ARG A 234 32.28 -20.59 -21.28
CA ARG A 234 31.39 -20.42 -22.45
C ARG A 234 31.35 -21.66 -23.34
N THR A 235 32.49 -22.23 -23.67
CA THR A 235 32.63 -23.42 -24.54
C THR A 235 32.50 -24.70 -23.71
N ALA A 236 33.09 -24.73 -22.52
CA ALA A 236 33.01 -25.79 -21.50
C ALA A 236 33.07 -27.22 -22.05
N LYS A 237 33.98 -27.52 -22.99
CA LYS A 237 34.12 -28.90 -23.51
C LYS A 237 34.44 -29.86 -22.36
N GLY A 238 33.75 -30.99 -22.31
CA GLY A 238 33.85 -31.95 -21.20
C GLY A 238 33.41 -31.39 -19.84
N ARG A 239 32.58 -30.33 -19.82
CA ARG A 239 32.17 -29.56 -18.62
C ARG A 239 33.35 -29.06 -17.78
N LEU A 240 34.53 -28.94 -18.36
CA LEU A 240 35.75 -28.51 -17.70
C LEU A 240 35.96 -27.01 -17.90
N ASN A 241 36.28 -26.32 -16.81
CA ASN A 241 36.62 -24.90 -16.82
C ASN A 241 38.03 -24.66 -16.27
N MET A 242 38.97 -24.34 -17.15
CA MET A 242 40.37 -24.06 -16.79
C MET A 242 40.67 -22.55 -16.76
N GLU A 243 39.65 -21.68 -16.69
CA GLU A 243 39.86 -20.22 -16.59
C GLU A 243 40.48 -19.79 -15.26
N SER A 244 40.41 -20.62 -14.22
CA SER A 244 40.99 -20.34 -12.90
C SER A 244 41.57 -21.60 -12.28
N TYR A 245 42.46 -21.46 -11.31
CA TYR A 245 43.03 -22.59 -10.56
C TYR A 245 41.94 -23.43 -9.89
N SER A 246 40.97 -22.78 -9.24
CA SER A 246 39.83 -23.46 -8.61
C SER A 246 38.98 -24.27 -9.60
N GLY A 247 38.72 -23.71 -10.78
CA GLY A 247 38.01 -24.40 -11.86
C GLY A 247 38.79 -25.61 -12.39
N LEU A 248 40.11 -25.45 -12.55
CA LEU A 248 41.01 -26.53 -12.95
C LEU A 248 40.98 -27.69 -11.94
N MET A 249 41.17 -27.39 -10.64
CA MET A 249 41.19 -28.40 -9.59
C MET A 249 39.82 -29.05 -9.35
N LYS A 250 38.73 -28.35 -9.67
CA LYS A 250 37.37 -28.90 -9.59
C LYS A 250 37.12 -30.00 -10.64
N GLY A 251 37.84 -29.97 -11.76
CA GLY A 251 37.67 -30.92 -12.85
C GLY A 251 36.39 -30.72 -13.66
N GLY A 252 36.00 -31.75 -14.41
CA GLY A 252 34.92 -31.70 -15.40
C GLY A 252 33.92 -32.85 -15.29
N GLU A 253 33.34 -33.23 -16.42
CA GLU A 253 32.40 -34.37 -16.53
C GLU A 253 33.04 -35.70 -16.14
N SER A 254 34.35 -35.85 -16.35
CA SER A 254 35.12 -37.03 -15.97
C SER A 254 35.56 -37.03 -14.50
N GLY A 255 35.15 -36.04 -13.70
CA GLY A 255 35.61 -35.86 -12.32
C GLY A 255 36.89 -35.02 -12.24
N GLU A 256 37.64 -35.20 -11.16
CA GLU A 256 38.95 -34.59 -10.94
C GLU A 256 39.92 -35.05 -12.03
N ILE A 257 40.68 -34.11 -12.58
CA ILE A 257 41.62 -34.39 -13.69
C ILE A 257 43.09 -34.29 -13.26
N ILE A 258 43.33 -33.86 -12.03
CA ILE A 258 44.63 -33.71 -11.41
C ILE A 258 44.57 -34.43 -10.07
N ASP A 259 45.46 -35.37 -9.88
CA ASP A 259 45.73 -36.07 -8.64
C ASP A 259 47.04 -35.50 -8.05
N PRO A 260 46.97 -34.57 -7.08
CA PRO A 260 48.16 -33.93 -6.52
C PRO A 260 49.14 -34.96 -5.94
N GLY A 261 50.37 -34.95 -6.45
CA GLY A 261 51.41 -35.92 -6.07
C GLY A 261 51.57 -37.09 -7.03
N ASP A 262 50.65 -37.26 -7.99
CA ASP A 262 50.69 -38.34 -8.98
C ASP A 262 50.55 -37.80 -10.41
N GLY A 263 51.67 -37.36 -10.98
CA GLY A 263 51.74 -36.85 -12.34
C GLY A 263 51.60 -37.93 -13.42
N GLU A 264 51.72 -39.22 -13.07
CA GLU A 264 51.61 -40.33 -14.03
C GLU A 264 50.16 -40.77 -14.22
N LEU A 265 49.37 -40.79 -13.13
CA LEU A 265 47.97 -41.23 -13.17
C LEU A 265 46.96 -40.10 -13.34
N SER A 266 47.39 -38.85 -13.14
CA SER A 266 46.54 -37.68 -13.39
C SER A 266 46.01 -37.68 -14.82
N THR A 267 44.68 -37.68 -14.97
CA THR A 267 44.01 -37.71 -16.28
C THR A 267 44.49 -36.60 -17.21
N LEU A 268 44.74 -35.40 -16.68
CA LEU A 268 45.32 -34.29 -17.43
C LEU A 268 46.66 -34.67 -18.06
N CYS A 269 47.56 -35.26 -17.28
CA CYS A 269 48.91 -35.63 -17.71
C CYS A 269 48.91 -36.73 -18.76
N VAL A 270 48.04 -37.74 -18.59
CA VAL A 270 47.86 -38.83 -19.57
C VAL A 270 47.37 -38.27 -20.91
N MET A 271 46.36 -37.41 -20.90
CA MET A 271 45.74 -36.87 -22.11
C MET A 271 46.62 -35.87 -22.88
N VAL A 272 47.56 -35.18 -22.22
CA VAL A 272 48.52 -34.31 -22.93
C VAL A 272 49.72 -35.08 -23.46
N GLU A 273 50.09 -36.19 -22.82
CA GLU A 273 51.21 -37.05 -23.25
C GLU A 273 50.85 -37.93 -24.46
N ASP A 274 49.63 -38.48 -24.49
CA ASP A 274 49.16 -39.28 -25.63
C ASP A 274 48.73 -38.44 -26.85
N GLY A 275 48.76 -37.11 -26.72
CA GLY A 275 48.38 -36.15 -27.76
C GLY A 275 46.87 -36.00 -27.98
N SER A 276 46.03 -36.61 -27.13
CA SER A 276 44.57 -36.47 -27.19
C SER A 276 44.10 -35.05 -26.90
N MET A 277 44.88 -34.29 -26.12
CA MET A 277 44.65 -32.88 -25.81
C MET A 277 45.90 -32.02 -26.08
N PRO A 278 45.74 -30.82 -26.68
CA PRO A 278 44.49 -30.19 -27.10
C PRO A 278 43.92 -30.78 -28.40
N LYS A 279 42.60 -31.01 -28.43
CA LYS A 279 41.90 -31.53 -29.60
C LYS A 279 41.82 -30.47 -30.70
N ASP A 280 42.15 -30.85 -31.93
CA ASP A 280 42.13 -29.98 -33.12
C ASP A 280 43.11 -28.78 -33.06
N ALA A 281 44.18 -28.90 -32.26
CA ALA A 281 45.29 -27.94 -32.18
C ALA A 281 46.62 -28.68 -32.05
N ASP A 282 47.74 -27.96 -32.21
CA ASP A 282 49.07 -28.57 -32.05
C ASP A 282 49.27 -29.13 -30.63
N PRO A 283 49.85 -30.34 -30.49
CA PRO A 283 50.22 -30.91 -29.20
C PRO A 283 51.12 -29.98 -28.37
N LEU A 284 51.12 -30.17 -27.04
CA LEU A 284 52.10 -29.52 -26.17
C LEU A 284 53.51 -30.01 -26.52
N THR A 285 54.52 -29.14 -26.32
CA THR A 285 55.91 -29.57 -26.46
C THR A 285 56.31 -30.51 -25.31
N GLU A 286 57.38 -31.28 -25.50
CA GLU A 286 57.90 -32.18 -24.46
C GLU A 286 58.22 -31.42 -23.17
N GLU A 287 58.76 -30.19 -23.28
CA GLU A 287 59.05 -29.34 -22.13
C GLU A 287 57.78 -28.86 -21.41
N GLN A 288 56.72 -28.55 -22.16
CA GLN A 288 55.43 -28.16 -21.58
C GLN A 288 54.77 -29.32 -20.85
N ILE A 289 54.84 -30.53 -21.41
CA ILE A 289 54.32 -31.76 -20.78
C ILE A 289 55.11 -32.06 -19.51
N ALA A 290 56.46 -32.03 -19.58
CA ALA A 290 57.32 -32.26 -18.44
C ALA A 290 57.08 -31.24 -17.32
N LEU A 291 56.86 -29.96 -17.66
CA LEU A 291 56.54 -28.91 -16.69
C LEU A 291 55.21 -29.17 -15.97
N VAL A 292 54.15 -29.51 -16.72
CA VAL A 292 52.82 -29.78 -16.14
C VAL A 292 52.88 -31.02 -15.25
N LYS A 293 53.51 -32.12 -15.71
CA LYS A 293 53.71 -33.33 -14.91
C LYS A 293 54.47 -33.04 -13.61
N ARG A 294 55.58 -32.31 -13.71
CA ARG A 294 56.40 -31.95 -12.55
C ARG A 294 55.63 -31.11 -11.54
N TRP A 295 54.81 -30.17 -12.00
CA TRP A 295 53.95 -29.39 -11.11
C TRP A 295 52.93 -30.28 -10.37
N VAL A 296 52.32 -31.24 -11.07
CA VAL A 296 51.39 -32.20 -10.45
C VAL A 296 52.09 -33.08 -9.41
N GLU A 297 53.27 -33.64 -9.75
CA GLU A 297 54.09 -34.44 -8.82
C GLU A 297 54.45 -33.68 -7.53
N LEU A 298 54.69 -32.36 -7.63
CA LEU A 298 54.99 -31.50 -6.49
C LEU A 298 53.72 -31.08 -5.70
N GLY A 299 52.58 -31.70 -6.00
CA GLY A 299 51.33 -31.52 -5.30
C GLY A 299 50.42 -30.46 -5.91
N ALA A 300 50.64 -30.09 -7.18
CA ALA A 300 49.77 -29.20 -7.96
C ALA A 300 49.45 -27.87 -7.25
N LYS A 301 50.40 -27.30 -6.49
CA LYS A 301 50.14 -26.18 -5.58
C LYS A 301 49.96 -24.86 -6.33
N LEU A 302 49.13 -23.99 -5.77
CA LEU A 302 49.01 -22.57 -6.13
C LEU A 302 50.01 -21.74 -5.33
N ASP A 303 50.61 -20.73 -5.96
CA ASP A 303 51.55 -19.81 -5.30
C ASP A 303 50.90 -19.00 -4.18
N ALA A 304 51.68 -18.71 -3.14
CA ALA A 304 51.22 -17.97 -1.98
C ALA A 304 50.74 -16.56 -2.35
N GLY A 305 49.51 -16.25 -1.91
CA GLY A 305 48.88 -14.96 -2.14
C GLY A 305 48.18 -14.82 -3.50
N VAL A 306 48.20 -15.86 -4.34
CA VAL A 306 47.39 -15.90 -5.55
C VAL A 306 45.96 -16.34 -5.20
N ASP A 307 44.98 -15.58 -5.69
CA ASP A 307 43.57 -15.92 -5.51
C ASP A 307 43.17 -17.05 -6.48
N PRO A 308 42.71 -18.21 -5.99
CA PRO A 308 42.41 -19.38 -6.81
C PRO A 308 41.22 -19.18 -7.77
N ASN A 309 40.39 -18.15 -7.56
CA ASN A 309 39.25 -17.85 -8.42
C ASN A 309 39.55 -16.78 -9.47
N LYS A 310 40.72 -16.12 -9.39
CA LYS A 310 41.09 -15.14 -10.41
C LYS A 310 41.32 -15.81 -11.76
N PRO A 311 40.88 -15.20 -12.87
CA PRO A 311 41.18 -15.71 -14.20
C PRO A 311 42.68 -15.85 -14.43
N LEU A 312 43.13 -16.90 -15.13
CA LEU A 312 44.56 -17.17 -15.38
C LEU A 312 45.29 -15.95 -15.95
N ILE A 313 44.66 -15.24 -16.88
CA ILE A 313 45.19 -14.03 -17.51
C ILE A 313 45.51 -12.89 -16.53
N ARG A 314 44.93 -12.90 -15.33
CA ARG A 314 45.14 -11.89 -14.28
C ARG A 314 46.24 -12.27 -13.29
N ILE A 315 46.68 -13.53 -13.29
CA ILE A 315 47.69 -14.04 -12.35
C ILE A 315 49.00 -14.40 -13.07
N MET A 316 48.97 -14.62 -14.38
CA MET A 316 50.17 -14.93 -15.16
C MET A 316 51.02 -13.71 -15.51
N PRO A 317 52.32 -13.88 -15.76
CA PRO A 317 53.18 -12.83 -16.30
C PRO A 317 52.67 -12.35 -17.66
N LYS A 318 52.83 -11.04 -17.90
CA LYS A 318 52.49 -10.42 -19.19
C LYS A 318 53.31 -11.10 -20.30
N GLN A 319 52.61 -11.75 -21.21
CA GLN A 319 53.24 -12.37 -22.37
C GLN A 319 53.73 -11.29 -23.34
N PRO A 320 54.97 -11.41 -23.87
CA PRO A 320 55.47 -10.48 -24.88
C PRO A 320 54.57 -10.54 -26.12
N GLN A 321 54.05 -9.38 -26.53
CA GLN A 321 53.26 -9.29 -27.75
C GLN A 321 54.21 -9.32 -28.96
N PRO A 322 53.87 -10.03 -30.05
CA PRO A 322 54.65 -9.94 -31.28
C PRO A 322 54.69 -8.48 -31.74
N THR A 323 55.84 -8.04 -32.24
CA THR A 323 55.96 -6.70 -32.83
C THR A 323 54.95 -6.56 -33.95
N PRO A 324 54.27 -5.39 -34.08
CA PRO A 324 53.39 -5.14 -35.22
C PRO A 324 54.12 -5.44 -36.54
N PRO A 325 53.45 -6.02 -37.55
CA PRO A 325 54.08 -6.25 -38.85
C PRO A 325 54.58 -4.91 -39.40
N GLU A 326 55.80 -4.91 -39.97
CA GLU A 326 56.33 -3.72 -40.64
C GLU A 326 55.37 -3.30 -41.76
N ALA A 327 55.04 -2.00 -41.78
CA ALA A 327 54.03 -1.41 -42.67
C ALA A 327 54.51 -1.23 -44.11
#